data_AF-A0A3B3VAW8-F1
#
_entry.id   AF-A0A3B3VAW8-F1
#
_cell.length_a   1.000
_cell.length_b   1.000
_cell.length_c   1.000
_cell.angle_alpha   90.00
_cell.angle_beta   90.00
_cell.angle_gamma   90.00
#
_symmetry.space_group_name_H-M   'P 1'
#
loop_
_entity.id
_entity.type
_entity.pdbx_description
1 polymer ?
#
loop_
_entity_poly.entity_id
_entity_poly.type
_entity_poly.pdbx_seq_one_letter_code
_entity_poly.pdbx_strand_id
1 'polypeptide(L)'
;MLLLNAWKSNLLSIQNASKEFQNFVRRLPTFYALNSSAIQYFWKTEPSIHQRYKQLELGTQQLASKARRIINKIFTLSKRCQTQPKIIMLRERPFGYWLNYILSIMYCSENNHLGSYMEETRSCSCPYEHPPCQSVIPCTVGEGSSCASCSYENRSRCATCNQGYMLSQGMCRNEVPDSTDHYIGFETDLQDMELRYLLQKRDNRISIHGIFVSNDVRLNNWFDPSWRKRMLLTLKSNKYKSNHVHMLLGMSLQICLTKNSTLDPMLSVYINPFGGSHSESWIMPIDQNNYPDWERTKLDPPYDCFNWTLTLGNKWKTFFETVHFYLRSRIRGPSGNGNGSVYFEPLEYLEPGQNLGYMKINSIQVYGYSMHFDPEAIQDLILQLDYPYTQGSQDSALLQLLEIRDRVNRLSPPGAQPLDLFSCLLRHRLKLSTTDVTRIQAALQTFSAKQPNSIEYETTKLCS
;
A
#
# COMPACT_ATOMS: atom_id res chain seq x y z
N MET A 1 0.83 -36.34 -47.10
CA MET A 1 -0.23 -35.47 -46.53
C MET A 1 -0.76 -35.98 -45.19
N LEU A 2 -1.24 -37.24 -45.09
CA LEU A 2 -1.84 -37.79 -43.86
C LEU A 2 -0.92 -37.78 -42.63
N LEU A 3 0.36 -38.14 -42.79
CA LEU A 3 1.32 -38.11 -41.68
C LEU A 3 1.65 -36.69 -41.21
N LEU A 4 1.71 -35.72 -42.14
CA LEU A 4 1.97 -34.32 -41.80
C LEU A 4 0.80 -33.73 -41.01
N ASN A 5 -0.43 -34.08 -41.38
CA ASN A 5 -1.64 -33.67 -40.66
C ASN A 5 -1.72 -34.35 -39.29
N ALA A 6 -1.35 -35.62 -39.18
CA ALA A 6 -1.27 -36.33 -37.90
C ALA A 6 -0.19 -35.74 -36.98
N TRP A 7 0.99 -35.39 -37.52
CA TRP A 7 2.06 -34.74 -36.77
C TRP A 7 1.67 -33.34 -36.30
N LYS A 8 1.08 -32.52 -37.20
CA LYS A 8 0.55 -31.20 -36.86
C LYS A 8 -0.56 -31.28 -35.80
N SER A 9 -1.48 -32.22 -35.92
CA SER A 9 -2.54 -32.44 -34.93
C SER A 9 -1.99 -32.85 -33.57
N ASN A 10 -0.97 -33.73 -33.53
CA ASN A 10 -0.33 -34.13 -32.27
C ASN A 10 0.42 -32.96 -31.60
N LEU A 11 1.10 -32.11 -32.37
CA LEU A 11 1.76 -30.88 -31.89
C LEU A 11 0.77 -29.80 -31.43
N LEU A 12 -0.27 -29.56 -32.23
CA LEU A 12 -1.34 -28.61 -31.91
C LEU A 12 -2.13 -29.06 -30.68
N SER A 13 -2.19 -30.36 -30.35
CA SER A 13 -2.89 -30.85 -29.15
C SER A 13 -2.26 -30.38 -27.83
N ILE A 14 -1.00 -29.93 -27.86
CA ILE A 14 -0.32 -29.31 -26.71
C ILE A 14 -0.44 -27.79 -26.78
N GLN A 15 -0.27 -27.21 -27.97
CA GLN A 15 -0.29 -25.77 -28.20
C GLN A 15 -1.69 -25.16 -28.04
N ASN A 16 -2.73 -25.85 -28.52
CA ASN A 16 -4.13 -25.54 -28.29
C ASN A 16 -4.60 -26.26 -27.00
N ALA A 17 -4.08 -25.78 -25.87
CA ALA A 17 -4.70 -25.89 -24.56
C ALA A 17 -5.35 -27.26 -24.22
N SER A 18 -4.52 -28.29 -24.01
CA SER A 18 -4.93 -29.35 -23.08
C SER A 18 -5.32 -28.66 -21.75
N LYS A 19 -6.52 -28.97 -21.23
CA LYS A 19 -7.03 -28.36 -19.98
C LYS A 19 -6.02 -28.52 -18.85
N GLU A 20 -5.30 -29.64 -18.85
CA GLU A 20 -4.21 -29.94 -17.93
C GLU A 20 -3.08 -28.92 -18.04
N PHE A 21 -2.60 -28.62 -19.25
CA PHE A 21 -1.53 -27.63 -19.48
C PHE A 21 -1.92 -26.21 -19.05
N GLN A 22 -3.12 -25.76 -19.40
CA GLN A 22 -3.62 -24.44 -18.98
C GLN A 22 -3.79 -24.36 -17.46
N ASN A 23 -4.29 -25.43 -16.83
CA ASN A 23 -4.43 -25.49 -15.38
C ASN A 23 -3.07 -25.46 -14.67
N PHE A 24 -2.06 -26.12 -15.23
CA PHE A 24 -0.69 -26.07 -14.71
C PHE A 24 -0.13 -24.65 -14.76
N VAL A 25 -0.20 -23.98 -15.92
CA VAL A 25 0.32 -22.61 -16.08
C VAL A 25 -0.39 -21.64 -15.13
N ARG A 26 -1.72 -21.76 -14.95
CA ARG A 26 -2.49 -20.93 -14.00
C ARG A 26 -2.15 -21.15 -12.53
N ARG A 27 -1.60 -22.32 -12.16
CA ARG A 27 -1.20 -22.64 -10.80
C ARG A 27 0.23 -22.22 -10.48
N LEU A 28 1.00 -21.79 -11.48
CA LEU A 28 2.36 -21.33 -11.25
C LEU A 28 2.36 -20.02 -10.44
N PRO A 29 3.31 -19.88 -9.49
CA PRO A 29 3.46 -18.64 -8.73
C PRO A 29 3.68 -17.42 -9.63
N THR A 30 2.93 -16.35 -9.38
CA THR A 30 3.05 -15.06 -10.08
C THR A 30 3.73 -13.98 -9.24
N PHE A 31 4.01 -14.24 -7.97
CA PHE A 31 4.59 -13.27 -7.04
C PHE A 31 6.13 -13.23 -7.06
N TYR A 32 6.79 -14.13 -7.80
CA TYR A 32 8.24 -14.13 -8.04
C TYR A 32 8.58 -14.68 -9.43
N ALA A 33 9.73 -14.29 -10.01
CA ALA A 33 10.16 -14.83 -11.30
C ALA A 33 10.52 -16.29 -11.17
N LEU A 34 10.00 -17.08 -12.10
CA LEU A 34 10.36 -18.48 -12.28
C LEU A 34 11.46 -18.56 -13.33
N ASN A 35 12.48 -19.36 -13.02
CA ASN A 35 13.50 -19.77 -13.97
C ASN A 35 13.11 -21.14 -14.58
N SER A 36 13.81 -21.56 -15.63
CA SER A 36 13.57 -22.85 -16.29
C SER A 36 13.66 -24.04 -15.31
N SER A 37 14.56 -23.97 -14.33
CA SER A 37 14.73 -24.99 -13.29
C SER A 37 13.54 -25.08 -12.31
N ALA A 38 12.94 -23.95 -11.92
CA ALA A 38 11.78 -23.89 -11.05
C ALA A 38 10.54 -24.45 -11.76
N ILE A 39 10.34 -24.11 -13.04
CA ILE A 39 9.26 -24.69 -13.84
C ILE A 39 9.47 -26.20 -13.99
N GLN A 40 10.70 -26.65 -14.22
CA GLN A 40 11.01 -28.08 -14.27
C GLN A 40 10.68 -28.79 -12.95
N TYR A 41 10.94 -28.15 -11.81
CA TYR A 41 10.54 -28.67 -10.50
C TYR A 41 9.02 -28.81 -10.41
N PHE A 42 8.27 -27.73 -10.68
CA PHE A 42 6.81 -27.74 -10.65
C PHE A 42 6.20 -28.78 -11.59
N TRP A 43 6.78 -28.92 -12.79
CA TRP A 43 6.39 -29.91 -13.79
C TRP A 43 6.56 -31.36 -13.30
N LYS A 44 7.59 -31.64 -12.49
CA LYS A 44 7.81 -32.98 -11.91
C LYS A 44 6.85 -33.28 -10.77
N THR A 45 6.46 -32.27 -9.99
CA THR A 45 5.49 -32.41 -8.90
C THR A 45 4.04 -32.57 -9.37
N GLU A 46 3.70 -32.16 -10.59
CA GLU A 46 2.34 -32.27 -11.12
C GLU A 46 2.18 -33.57 -11.97
N PRO A 47 1.55 -34.62 -11.44
CA PRO A 47 1.52 -35.94 -12.09
C PRO A 47 0.69 -35.96 -13.38
N SER A 48 -0.34 -35.11 -13.46
CA SER A 48 -1.26 -35.02 -14.60
C SER A 48 -0.55 -34.60 -15.90
N ILE A 49 0.29 -33.56 -15.80
CA ILE A 49 1.13 -33.05 -16.89
C ILE A 49 2.20 -34.07 -17.29
N HIS A 50 2.85 -34.67 -16.30
CA HIS A 50 3.92 -35.65 -16.56
C HIS A 50 3.40 -36.86 -17.34
N GLN A 51 2.24 -37.42 -16.95
CA GLN A 51 1.61 -38.54 -17.66
C GLN A 51 1.23 -38.15 -19.09
N ARG A 52 0.65 -36.95 -19.28
CA ARG A 52 0.26 -36.47 -20.61
C ARG A 52 1.45 -36.30 -21.54
N TYR A 53 2.54 -35.69 -21.05
CA TYR A 53 3.78 -35.54 -21.81
C TYR A 53 4.35 -36.89 -22.27
N LYS A 54 4.36 -37.89 -21.37
CA LYS A 54 4.85 -39.24 -21.68
C LYS A 54 4.02 -39.95 -22.76
N GLN A 55 2.69 -39.78 -22.75
CA GLN A 55 1.81 -40.31 -23.81
C GLN A 55 2.13 -39.69 -25.18
N LEU A 56 2.41 -38.39 -25.21
CA LEU A 56 2.74 -37.65 -26.43
C LEU A 56 4.11 -38.02 -26.97
N GLU A 57 5.09 -38.23 -26.10
CA GLU A 57 6.42 -38.70 -26.50
C GLU A 57 6.33 -40.06 -27.20
N LEU A 58 5.60 -41.01 -26.61
CA LEU A 58 5.35 -42.33 -27.21
C LEU A 58 4.64 -42.22 -28.56
N GLY A 59 3.61 -41.37 -28.67
CA GLY A 59 2.90 -41.14 -29.93
C GLY A 59 3.79 -40.52 -31.01
N THR A 60 4.65 -39.58 -30.63
CA THR A 60 5.58 -38.90 -31.55
C THR A 60 6.66 -39.85 -32.05
N GLN A 61 7.23 -40.69 -31.17
CA GLN A 61 8.18 -41.75 -31.54
C GLN A 61 7.56 -42.77 -32.51
N GLN A 62 6.30 -43.16 -32.29
CA GLN A 62 5.58 -44.05 -33.21
C GLN A 62 5.36 -43.39 -34.58
N LEU A 63 5.01 -42.11 -34.62
CA LEU A 63 4.86 -41.37 -35.88
C LEU A 63 6.20 -41.18 -36.60
N ALA A 64 7.27 -40.86 -35.88
CA ALA A 64 8.62 -40.72 -36.43
C ALA A 64 9.14 -42.04 -37.01
N SER A 65 8.91 -43.17 -36.34
CA SER A 65 9.29 -44.50 -36.87
C SER A 65 8.49 -44.86 -38.12
N LYS A 66 7.19 -44.57 -38.18
CA LYS A 66 6.35 -44.75 -39.38
C LYS A 66 6.83 -43.85 -40.53
N ALA A 67 7.15 -42.59 -40.25
CA ALA A 67 7.67 -41.66 -41.23
C ALA A 67 9.00 -42.15 -41.82
N ARG A 68 9.96 -42.57 -40.97
CA ARG A 68 11.24 -43.16 -41.41
C ARG A 68 11.04 -44.38 -42.30
N ARG A 69 10.11 -45.29 -41.96
CA ARG A 69 9.79 -46.46 -42.80
C ARG A 69 9.27 -46.06 -44.19
N ILE A 70 8.40 -45.07 -44.25
CA ILE A 70 7.85 -44.57 -45.52
C ILE A 70 8.91 -43.84 -46.34
N ILE A 71 9.74 -43.01 -45.69
CA ILE A 71 10.88 -42.34 -46.31
C ILE A 71 11.82 -43.36 -46.94
N ASN A 72 12.18 -44.42 -46.21
CA ASN A 72 13.05 -45.47 -46.73
C ASN A 72 12.44 -46.18 -47.95
N LYS A 73 11.12 -46.44 -47.95
CA LYS A 73 10.41 -46.98 -49.12
C LYS A 73 10.42 -46.03 -50.33
N ILE A 74 10.24 -44.73 -50.08
CA ILE A 74 10.29 -43.72 -51.14
C ILE A 74 11.71 -43.65 -51.73
N PHE A 75 12.74 -43.65 -50.89
CA PHE A 75 14.14 -43.66 -51.34
C PHE A 75 14.51 -44.91 -52.15
N THR A 76 14.02 -46.10 -51.80
CA THR A 76 14.25 -47.30 -52.61
C THR A 76 13.55 -47.23 -53.96
N LEU A 77 12.35 -46.65 -54.03
CA LEU A 77 11.60 -46.47 -55.28
C LEU A 77 12.16 -45.33 -56.14
N SER A 78 12.70 -44.28 -55.53
CA SER A 78 13.23 -43.09 -56.21
C SER A 78 14.68 -43.22 -56.68
N LYS A 79 15.32 -44.40 -56.54
CA LYS A 79 16.69 -44.66 -57.02
C LYS A 79 16.90 -44.38 -58.52
N ARG A 80 15.82 -44.26 -59.30
CA ARG A 80 15.84 -43.97 -60.75
C ARG A 80 15.40 -42.55 -61.13
N CYS A 81 15.09 -41.69 -60.17
CA CYS A 81 14.68 -40.31 -60.45
C CYS A 81 15.89 -39.39 -60.65
N GLN A 82 15.84 -38.50 -61.65
CA GLN A 82 16.90 -37.50 -61.90
C GLN A 82 16.99 -36.44 -60.79
N THR A 83 15.91 -36.22 -60.04
CA THR A 83 15.84 -35.25 -58.93
C THR A 83 15.59 -35.96 -57.61
N GLN A 84 16.39 -35.64 -56.58
CA GLN A 84 16.21 -36.20 -55.25
C GLN A 84 15.00 -35.56 -54.53
N PRO A 85 14.15 -36.35 -53.86
CA PRO A 85 13.03 -35.79 -53.12
C PRO A 85 13.52 -35.00 -51.90
N LYS A 86 13.10 -33.74 -51.78
CA LYS A 86 13.30 -32.93 -50.57
C LYS A 86 12.31 -33.37 -49.49
N ILE A 87 12.81 -34.11 -48.50
CA ILE A 87 12.01 -34.58 -47.37
C ILE A 87 12.25 -33.67 -46.18
N ILE A 88 11.25 -32.86 -45.83
CA ILE A 88 11.27 -32.01 -44.65
C ILE A 88 10.59 -32.79 -43.52
N MET A 89 11.39 -33.33 -42.60
CA MET A 89 10.87 -33.82 -41.33
C MET A 89 10.74 -32.65 -40.36
N LEU A 90 9.56 -32.53 -39.75
CA LEU A 90 9.36 -31.57 -38.68
C LEU A 90 10.22 -32.00 -37.47
N ARG A 91 10.86 -31.02 -36.81
CA ARG A 91 11.79 -31.27 -35.70
C ARG A 91 11.02 -31.59 -34.42
N GLU A 92 11.44 -32.65 -33.71
CA GLU A 92 10.91 -32.95 -32.37
C GLU A 92 11.19 -31.77 -31.43
N ARG A 93 10.20 -31.37 -30.63
CA ARG A 93 10.33 -30.29 -29.67
C ARG A 93 10.90 -30.85 -28.37
N PRO A 94 12.16 -30.51 -27.98
CA PRO A 94 12.75 -31.03 -26.76
C PRO A 94 12.03 -30.49 -25.52
N PHE A 95 12.22 -31.12 -24.36
CA PHE A 95 11.63 -30.66 -23.11
C PHE A 95 11.91 -29.18 -22.80
N GLY A 96 13.13 -28.71 -23.07
CA GLY A 96 13.51 -27.29 -22.91
C GLY A 96 12.69 -26.31 -23.74
N TYR A 97 12.17 -26.73 -24.90
CA TYR A 97 11.24 -25.90 -25.68
C TYR A 97 9.96 -25.62 -24.90
N TRP A 98 9.43 -26.61 -24.18
CA TRP A 98 8.21 -26.44 -23.38
C TRP A 98 8.43 -25.55 -22.16
N LEU A 99 9.60 -25.64 -21.51
CA LEU A 99 9.96 -24.73 -20.43
C LEU A 99 9.99 -23.27 -20.91
N ASN A 100 10.67 -23.00 -22.02
CA ASN A 100 10.72 -21.67 -22.61
C ASN A 100 9.36 -21.20 -23.14
N TYR A 101 8.54 -22.12 -23.65
CA TYR A 101 7.18 -21.82 -24.07
C TYR A 101 6.30 -21.40 -22.89
N ILE A 102 6.42 -22.04 -21.73
CA ILE A 102 5.72 -21.65 -20.49
C ILE A 102 6.20 -20.29 -20.00
N LEU A 103 7.52 -20.05 -19.97
CA LEU A 103 8.07 -18.74 -19.64
C LEU A 103 7.56 -17.65 -20.59
N SER A 104 7.46 -17.95 -21.88
CA SER A 104 6.93 -17.04 -22.89
C SER A 104 5.43 -16.76 -22.71
N ILE A 105 4.65 -17.74 -22.25
CA ILE A 105 3.24 -17.52 -21.89
C ILE A 105 3.12 -16.67 -20.64
N MET A 106 3.99 -16.85 -19.66
CA MET A 106 3.93 -16.10 -18.40
C MET A 106 4.38 -14.65 -18.58
N TYR A 107 5.42 -14.43 -19.39
CA TYR A 107 6.17 -13.16 -19.45
C TYR A 107 6.08 -12.42 -20.78
N CYS A 108 5.66 -13.08 -21.86
CA CYS A 108 5.69 -12.52 -23.20
C CYS A 108 4.35 -12.73 -23.94
N SER A 109 3.21 -12.65 -23.24
CA SER A 109 1.88 -12.87 -23.82
C SER A 109 0.95 -11.66 -23.72
N GLU A 110 1.48 -10.46 -23.51
CA GLU A 110 0.66 -9.26 -23.43
C GLU A 110 0.03 -8.95 -24.80
N ASN A 111 -1.19 -8.42 -24.80
CA ASN A 111 -1.93 -8.07 -26.02
C ASN A 111 -2.25 -9.25 -26.98
N ASN A 112 -2.40 -10.48 -26.47
CA ASN A 112 -2.70 -11.69 -27.27
C ASN A 112 -1.62 -12.07 -28.31
N HIS A 113 -0.42 -11.48 -28.23
CA HIS A 113 0.71 -11.85 -29.07
C HIS A 113 1.74 -12.60 -28.23
N LEU A 114 2.10 -13.82 -28.65
CA LEU A 114 3.13 -14.61 -27.97
C LEU A 114 4.52 -14.25 -28.52
N GLY A 115 5.35 -13.63 -27.69
CA GLY A 115 6.78 -13.43 -27.92
C GLY A 115 7.64 -14.60 -27.46
N SER A 116 8.96 -14.45 -27.58
CA SER A 116 9.93 -15.42 -27.05
C SER A 116 10.64 -14.83 -25.83
N TYR A 117 10.57 -15.53 -24.69
CA TYR A 117 11.29 -15.14 -23.48
C TYR A 117 12.77 -15.54 -23.57
N MET A 118 13.66 -14.60 -23.25
CA MET A 118 15.10 -14.84 -23.09
C MET A 118 15.44 -14.81 -21.61
N GLU A 119 15.91 -15.95 -21.09
CA GLU A 119 16.22 -16.10 -19.66
C GLU A 119 17.49 -15.33 -19.27
N GLU A 120 18.48 -15.22 -20.16
CA GLU A 120 19.74 -14.50 -19.87
C GLU A 120 19.53 -12.98 -19.71
N THR A 121 18.72 -12.39 -20.59
CA THR A 121 18.47 -10.94 -20.63
C THR A 121 17.17 -10.53 -19.92
N ARG A 122 16.37 -11.50 -19.45
CA ARG A 122 15.03 -11.32 -18.86
C ARG A 122 14.14 -10.40 -19.69
N SER A 123 14.18 -10.56 -21.00
CA SER A 123 13.44 -9.74 -21.95
C SER A 123 12.65 -10.60 -22.92
N CYS A 124 11.61 -10.02 -23.51
CA CYS A 124 10.83 -10.65 -24.54
C CYS A 124 11.25 -10.16 -25.92
N SER A 125 11.53 -11.10 -26.82
CA SER A 125 11.62 -10.81 -28.25
C SER A 125 10.21 -10.89 -28.83
N CYS A 126 9.61 -9.73 -29.13
CA CYS A 126 8.29 -9.63 -29.74
C CYS A 126 8.38 -9.71 -31.26
N PRO A 127 7.39 -10.34 -31.93
CA PRO A 127 7.35 -10.41 -33.40
C PRO A 127 7.02 -9.06 -34.07
N TYR A 128 6.47 -8.10 -33.32
CA TYR A 128 6.15 -6.74 -33.77
C TYR A 128 6.72 -5.73 -32.76
N GLU A 129 7.25 -4.59 -33.25
CA GLU A 129 7.87 -3.56 -32.41
C GLU A 129 6.85 -2.78 -31.55
N HIS A 130 5.59 -2.66 -32.01
CA HIS A 130 4.50 -2.01 -31.27
C HIS A 130 3.16 -2.74 -31.51
N PRO A 131 2.34 -3.02 -30.46
CA PRO A 131 2.56 -2.82 -29.03
C PRO A 131 3.51 -3.89 -28.41
N PRO A 132 4.15 -3.60 -27.25
CA PRO A 132 5.01 -4.57 -26.58
C PRO A 132 4.21 -5.82 -26.14
N CYS A 133 4.80 -6.99 -26.31
CA CYS A 133 4.25 -8.28 -25.89
C CYS A 133 4.72 -8.72 -24.49
N GLN A 134 5.61 -7.94 -23.86
CA GLN A 134 6.24 -8.26 -22.58
C GLN A 134 5.33 -7.89 -21.41
N SER A 135 4.80 -8.90 -20.73
CA SER A 135 4.06 -8.72 -19.47
C SER A 135 5.01 -8.47 -18.29
N VAL A 136 4.44 -8.08 -17.15
CA VAL A 136 5.20 -7.83 -15.91
C VAL A 136 5.93 -9.11 -15.48
N ILE A 137 7.27 -9.09 -15.54
CA ILE A 137 8.14 -10.17 -15.04
C ILE A 137 8.40 -9.92 -13.55
N PRO A 138 7.85 -10.72 -12.62
CA PRO A 138 8.10 -10.58 -11.20
C PRO A 138 9.58 -10.85 -10.90
N CYS A 139 10.15 -10.36 -9.80
CA CYS A 139 11.57 -10.59 -9.50
C CYS A 139 11.84 -11.93 -8.81
N THR A 140 13.04 -12.48 -9.01
CA THR A 140 13.50 -13.68 -8.29
C THR A 140 13.82 -13.30 -6.85
N VAL A 141 13.16 -13.94 -5.88
CA VAL A 141 13.61 -13.87 -4.48
C VAL A 141 14.88 -14.71 -4.38
N GLY A 142 16.02 -14.04 -4.34
CA GLY A 142 17.33 -14.67 -4.16
C GLY A 142 17.99 -14.20 -2.86
N GLU A 143 19.03 -14.91 -2.43
CA GLU A 143 19.91 -14.50 -1.32
C GLU A 143 20.90 -13.38 -1.72
N GLY A 144 20.71 -12.76 -2.89
CA GLY A 144 21.56 -11.72 -3.44
C GLY A 144 21.08 -10.31 -3.09
N SER A 145 21.99 -9.34 -3.19
CA SER A 145 21.76 -7.98 -2.74
C SER A 145 20.68 -7.24 -3.52
N SER A 146 20.43 -7.47 -4.81
CA SER A 146 19.55 -6.63 -5.63
C SER A 146 18.16 -7.25 -5.90
N CYS A 147 17.09 -6.66 -5.34
CA CYS A 147 15.68 -6.99 -5.57
C CYS A 147 14.94 -5.83 -6.29
N ALA A 148 13.73 -6.05 -6.82
CA ALA A 148 12.84 -4.95 -7.28
C ALA A 148 11.56 -4.79 -6.44
N SER A 149 11.28 -5.71 -5.50
CA SER A 149 10.20 -5.57 -4.52
C SER A 149 10.49 -6.48 -3.33
N CYS A 150 10.12 -6.04 -2.13
CA CYS A 150 10.35 -6.79 -0.90
C CYS A 150 9.01 -7.29 -0.33
N SER A 151 9.04 -8.45 0.32
CA SER A 151 7.86 -9.04 0.96
C SER A 151 7.26 -8.10 2.01
N TYR A 152 5.93 -7.92 1.99
CA TYR A 152 5.18 -7.09 2.95
C TYR A 152 5.37 -7.56 4.40
N GLU A 153 5.54 -8.87 4.61
CA GLU A 153 5.66 -9.50 5.93
C GLU A 153 7.12 -9.59 6.43
N ASN A 154 8.12 -9.55 5.53
CA ASN A 154 9.54 -9.77 5.88
C ASN A 154 10.47 -8.76 5.18
N ARG A 155 10.29 -7.47 5.51
CA ARG A 155 11.05 -6.34 4.94
C ARG A 155 12.57 -6.40 5.17
N SER A 156 13.03 -7.12 6.19
CA SER A 156 14.44 -7.22 6.59
C SER A 156 15.29 -8.19 5.75
N ARG A 157 14.68 -8.99 4.87
CA ARG A 157 15.42 -9.94 4.01
C ARG A 157 15.86 -9.35 2.66
N CYS A 158 15.49 -8.11 2.40
CA CYS A 158 15.75 -7.41 1.15
C CYS A 158 16.89 -6.41 1.39
N ALA A 159 18.08 -6.68 0.86
CA ALA A 159 19.29 -5.90 1.22
C ALA A 159 19.46 -4.62 0.37
N THR A 160 19.28 -4.69 -0.94
CA THR A 160 19.42 -3.54 -1.88
C THR A 160 18.49 -3.70 -3.10
N CYS A 161 18.35 -2.63 -3.88
CA CYS A 161 17.54 -2.63 -5.10
C CYS A 161 18.42 -2.68 -6.36
N ASN A 162 17.83 -2.95 -7.53
CA ASN A 162 18.54 -2.88 -8.81
C ASN A 162 19.14 -1.48 -9.03
N GLN A 163 20.25 -1.38 -9.77
CA GLN A 163 20.89 -0.10 -10.08
C GLN A 163 19.90 0.91 -10.71
N GLY A 164 19.90 2.15 -10.24
CA GLY A 164 18.89 3.16 -10.60
C GLY A 164 17.57 3.03 -9.82
N TYR A 165 17.50 2.10 -8.88
CA TYR A 165 16.41 1.97 -7.91
C TYR A 165 16.98 1.94 -6.48
N MET A 166 16.35 2.65 -5.56
CA MET A 166 16.69 2.64 -4.14
C MET A 166 15.62 1.91 -3.31
N LEU A 167 16.06 1.26 -2.23
CA LEU A 167 15.17 0.59 -1.28
C LEU A 167 14.56 1.65 -0.35
N SER A 168 13.40 2.17 -0.71
CA SER A 168 12.66 3.07 0.18
C SER A 168 11.61 2.28 0.96
N GLN A 169 11.90 2.04 2.24
CA GLN A 169 10.96 1.51 3.24
C GLN A 169 10.19 0.23 2.80
N GLY A 170 10.86 -0.69 2.09
CA GLY A 170 10.35 -2.01 1.69
C GLY A 170 9.92 -2.16 0.22
N MET A 171 10.09 -1.14 -0.62
CA MET A 171 9.85 -1.22 -2.08
C MET A 171 11.04 -0.63 -2.83
N CYS A 172 11.39 -1.21 -3.97
CA CYS A 172 12.41 -0.63 -4.85
C CYS A 172 11.76 0.38 -5.78
N ARG A 173 12.23 1.62 -5.73
CA ARG A 173 11.73 2.73 -6.54
C ARG A 173 12.86 3.43 -7.24
N ASN A 174 12.58 4.10 -8.36
CA ASN A 174 13.60 4.86 -9.09
C ASN A 174 14.39 5.74 -8.11
N GLU A 175 15.71 5.64 -8.20
CA GLU A 175 16.63 6.41 -7.38
C GLU A 175 16.45 7.88 -7.72
N VAL A 176 16.13 8.68 -6.70
CA VAL A 176 16.01 10.12 -6.85
C VAL A 176 17.42 10.71 -6.75
N PRO A 177 17.82 11.64 -7.64
CA PRO A 177 19.20 12.14 -7.71
C PRO A 177 19.70 12.77 -6.40
N ASP A 178 18.79 13.38 -5.64
CA ASP A 178 19.06 14.11 -4.39
C ASP A 178 18.09 13.63 -3.30
N SER A 179 18.54 13.64 -2.03
CA SER A 179 17.67 13.29 -0.89
C SER A 179 16.52 14.28 -0.76
N THR A 180 15.31 13.76 -0.57
CA THR A 180 14.11 14.58 -0.30
C THR A 180 13.99 15.06 1.15
N ASP A 181 14.95 14.75 2.02
CA ASP A 181 14.92 15.13 3.45
C ASP A 181 15.07 16.65 3.67
N HIS A 182 15.65 17.36 2.70
CA HIS A 182 15.66 18.83 2.67
C HIS A 182 14.23 19.41 2.61
N TYR A 183 13.29 18.74 1.92
CA TYR A 183 11.91 19.20 1.78
C TYR A 183 11.08 18.85 3.03
N ILE A 184 11.15 17.58 3.46
CA ILE A 184 10.42 17.06 4.63
C ILE A 184 11.29 16.04 5.37
N GLY A 185 11.70 16.34 6.60
CA GLY A 185 12.53 15.44 7.40
C GLY A 185 11.71 14.38 8.14
N PHE A 186 11.76 13.11 7.70
CA PHE A 186 10.99 12.02 8.33
C PHE A 186 11.76 11.20 9.39
N GLU A 187 13.00 11.58 9.72
CA GLU A 187 13.84 10.82 10.66
C GLU A 187 13.29 10.84 12.10
N THR A 188 12.91 9.67 12.63
CA THR A 188 12.91 9.35 14.06
C THR A 188 12.81 7.83 14.27
N ASP A 189 13.73 7.27 15.06
CA ASP A 189 13.78 5.85 15.46
C ASP A 189 13.29 5.64 16.91
N LEU A 190 12.13 6.20 17.26
CA LEU A 190 11.52 5.88 18.56
C LEU A 190 10.85 4.51 18.48
N GLN A 191 11.35 3.52 19.20
CA GLN A 191 10.72 2.20 19.26
C GLN A 191 9.37 2.27 19.99
N ASP A 192 8.39 1.46 19.57
CA ASP A 192 7.02 1.50 20.11
C ASP A 192 6.96 1.25 21.63
N MET A 193 7.87 0.44 22.18
CA MET A 193 7.98 0.18 23.62
C MET A 193 8.42 1.42 24.40
N GLU A 194 9.43 2.14 23.90
CA GLU A 194 9.90 3.38 24.50
C GLU A 194 8.80 4.45 24.43
N LEU A 195 8.16 4.59 23.27
CA LEU A 195 7.05 5.52 23.09
C LEU A 195 5.91 5.27 24.08
N ARG A 196 5.49 4.00 24.27
CA ARG A 196 4.44 3.67 25.23
C ARG A 196 4.82 4.08 26.66
N TYR A 197 6.06 3.83 27.05
CA TYR A 197 6.57 4.24 28.36
C TYR A 197 6.55 5.78 28.53
N LEU A 198 7.02 6.52 27.53
CA LEU A 198 7.03 7.99 27.55
C LEU A 198 5.61 8.57 27.60
N LEU A 199 4.65 7.99 26.86
CA LEU A 199 3.25 8.39 26.85
C LEU A 199 2.58 8.16 28.22
N GLN A 200 2.81 6.99 28.83
CA GLN A 200 2.29 6.68 30.17
C GLN A 200 2.87 7.61 31.24
N LYS A 201 4.15 8.01 31.10
CA LYS A 201 4.80 8.98 31.98
C LYS A 201 4.47 10.44 31.65
N ARG A 202 3.77 10.70 30.54
CA ARG A 202 3.43 12.04 30.04
C ARG A 202 4.68 12.91 29.91
N ASP A 203 5.74 12.32 29.36
CA ASP A 203 7.03 12.97 29.24
C ASP A 203 6.96 14.17 28.28
N ASN A 204 7.43 15.33 28.73
CA ASN A 204 7.38 16.57 27.96
C ASN A 204 8.23 16.51 26.68
N ARG A 205 9.22 15.61 26.58
CA ARG A 205 10.08 15.46 25.40
C ARG A 205 9.32 15.07 24.14
N ILE A 206 8.24 14.32 24.30
CA ILE A 206 7.35 13.92 23.20
C ILE A 206 6.06 14.76 23.18
N SER A 207 5.94 15.79 24.01
CA SER A 207 4.76 16.64 24.03
C SER A 207 4.83 17.67 22.92
N ILE A 208 3.78 17.75 22.09
CA ILE A 208 3.63 18.83 21.13
C ILE A 208 2.73 19.89 21.76
N HIS A 209 3.23 21.12 21.83
CA HIS A 209 2.43 22.23 22.34
C HIS A 209 1.17 22.39 21.49
N GLY A 210 -0.01 22.41 22.12
CA GLY A 210 -1.28 22.57 21.44
C GLY A 210 -2.14 23.62 22.13
N ILE A 211 -2.75 24.51 21.35
CA ILE A 211 -3.69 25.52 21.84
C ILE A 211 -5.07 24.88 21.94
N PHE A 212 -5.60 24.82 23.16
CA PHE A 212 -6.95 24.37 23.41
C PHE A 212 -7.98 25.44 23.03
N VAL A 213 -8.96 25.06 22.22
CA VAL A 213 -10.07 25.91 21.77
C VAL A 213 -11.37 25.13 21.93
N SER A 214 -12.30 25.64 22.74
CA SER A 214 -13.65 25.12 22.84
C SER A 214 -14.61 26.23 23.24
N ASN A 215 -15.79 26.24 22.62
CA ASN A 215 -16.89 27.13 23.01
C ASN A 215 -17.78 26.52 24.10
N ASP A 216 -17.74 25.19 24.25
CA ASP A 216 -18.61 24.46 25.15
C ASP A 216 -17.93 24.25 26.52
N VAL A 217 -16.65 23.90 26.53
CA VAL A 217 -15.96 23.46 27.75
C VAL A 217 -14.72 24.29 28.02
N ARG A 218 -14.54 24.69 29.27
CA ARG A 218 -13.29 25.29 29.75
C ARG A 218 -12.51 24.24 30.54
N LEU A 219 -11.20 24.15 30.28
CA LEU A 219 -10.32 23.26 31.05
C LEU A 219 -10.36 23.63 32.54
N ASN A 220 -10.21 22.62 33.39
CA ASN A 220 -10.25 22.70 34.86
C ASN A 220 -11.55 23.23 35.48
N ASN A 221 -12.63 23.39 34.70
CA ASN A 221 -13.93 23.77 35.21
C ASN A 221 -14.93 22.61 35.15
N TRP A 222 -15.78 22.52 36.18
CA TRP A 222 -16.92 21.61 36.17
C TRP A 222 -18.01 22.15 35.26
N PHE A 223 -18.62 21.26 34.47
CA PHE A 223 -19.76 21.55 33.62
C PHE A 223 -20.76 20.39 33.67
N ASP A 224 -22.02 20.71 33.37
CA ASP A 224 -23.08 19.72 33.24
C ASP A 224 -23.09 19.19 31.79
N PRO A 225 -22.77 17.91 31.55
CA PRO A 225 -22.75 17.38 30.19
C PRO A 225 -24.15 17.14 29.59
N SER A 226 -25.23 17.28 30.36
CA SER A 226 -26.62 17.12 29.86
C SER A 226 -27.10 18.29 29.00
N TRP A 227 -26.51 19.47 29.16
CA TRP A 227 -26.91 20.70 28.48
C TRP A 227 -26.76 20.65 26.94
N ARG A 228 -25.86 19.79 26.42
CA ARG A 228 -25.54 19.66 25.01
C ARG A 228 -25.19 18.21 24.69
N LYS A 229 -25.82 17.66 23.65
CA LYS A 229 -25.61 16.28 23.17
C LYS A 229 -24.18 15.99 22.72
N ARG A 230 -23.49 16.99 22.16
CA ARG A 230 -22.13 16.87 21.61
C ARG A 230 -21.36 18.14 21.94
N MET A 231 -20.25 18.00 22.64
CA MET A 231 -19.35 19.10 22.97
C MET A 231 -18.07 18.95 22.14
N LEU A 232 -17.61 20.05 21.54
CA LEU A 232 -16.42 20.06 20.70
C LEU A 232 -15.23 20.64 21.45
N LEU A 233 -14.18 19.83 21.56
CA LEU A 233 -12.90 20.22 22.14
C LEU A 233 -11.87 20.20 21.01
N THR A 234 -11.14 21.29 20.78
CA THR A 234 -10.17 21.36 19.69
C THR A 234 -8.77 21.65 20.22
N LEU A 235 -7.77 20.92 19.76
CA LEU A 235 -6.37 21.21 19.95
C LEU A 235 -5.72 21.61 18.62
N LYS A 236 -5.01 22.74 18.60
CA LYS A 236 -4.29 23.22 17.41
C LYS A 236 -2.79 23.29 17.68
N SER A 237 -1.97 22.63 16.85
CA SER A 237 -0.53 22.42 17.11
C SER A 237 0.32 23.68 17.02
N ASN A 238 0.00 24.66 16.17
CA ASN A 238 0.38 26.09 16.24
C ASN A 238 0.25 26.71 14.84
N LYS A 239 -0.59 27.75 14.70
CA LYS A 239 -0.89 28.42 13.42
C LYS A 239 0.31 29.20 12.83
N TYR A 240 1.35 29.49 13.63
CA TYR A 240 2.38 30.49 13.29
C TYR A 240 3.73 29.90 12.88
N LYS A 241 3.92 28.58 12.94
CA LYS A 241 5.16 27.91 12.48
C LYS A 241 4.89 27.19 11.16
N SER A 242 4.99 27.92 10.05
CA SER A 242 4.83 27.35 8.69
C SER A 242 5.88 26.28 8.38
N ASN A 243 7.08 26.40 8.94
CA ASN A 243 8.24 25.61 8.53
C ASN A 243 8.37 24.26 9.26
N HIS A 244 7.30 23.82 9.93
CA HIS A 244 7.27 22.52 10.61
C HIS A 244 5.94 21.83 10.35
N VAL A 245 5.94 20.51 10.23
CA VAL A 245 4.73 19.69 10.26
C VAL A 245 4.78 18.75 11.44
N HIS A 246 3.63 18.41 12.02
CA HIS A 246 3.58 17.67 13.27
C HIS A 246 3.08 16.24 13.04
N MET A 247 3.80 15.28 13.62
CA MET A 247 3.43 13.87 13.62
C MET A 247 2.72 13.54 14.93
N LEU A 248 1.59 12.86 14.86
CA LEU A 248 0.83 12.38 16.01
C LEU A 248 1.24 10.94 16.33
N LEU A 249 1.70 10.70 17.55
CA LEU A 249 2.04 9.38 18.08
C LEU A 249 1.09 8.92 19.20
N GLY A 250 0.41 9.85 19.85
CA GLY A 250 -0.55 9.55 20.90
C GLY A 250 -1.21 10.79 21.46
N MET A 251 -2.18 10.57 22.34
CA MET A 251 -2.91 11.65 23.01
C MET A 251 -3.35 11.22 24.40
N SER A 252 -3.48 12.19 25.31
CA SER A 252 -4.00 11.96 26.65
C SER A 252 -5.01 13.01 27.08
N LEU A 253 -6.04 12.58 27.80
CA LEU A 253 -7.04 13.42 28.43
C LEU A 253 -7.19 13.02 29.89
N GLN A 254 -7.45 14.00 30.75
CA GLN A 254 -7.81 13.73 32.14
C GLN A 254 -9.24 14.20 32.38
N ILE A 255 -10.13 13.25 32.65
CA ILE A 255 -11.56 13.49 32.84
C ILE A 255 -11.93 13.10 34.27
N CYS A 256 -12.59 14.00 34.98
CA CYS A 256 -13.10 13.80 36.32
C CYS A 256 -14.62 13.83 36.33
N LEU A 257 -15.20 12.95 37.13
CA LEU A 257 -16.63 12.87 37.39
C LEU A 257 -16.91 13.10 38.88
N THR A 258 -18.07 13.67 39.18
CA THR A 258 -18.55 13.74 40.57
C THR A 258 -18.82 12.34 41.11
N LYS A 259 -18.64 12.13 42.42
CA LYS A 259 -18.95 10.84 43.06
C LYS A 259 -20.41 10.45 42.78
N ASN A 260 -20.64 9.16 42.53
CA ASN A 260 -21.95 8.58 42.18
C ASN A 260 -22.56 9.10 40.86
N SER A 261 -21.76 9.65 39.96
CA SER A 261 -22.24 9.98 38.62
C SER A 261 -22.56 8.71 37.83
N THR A 262 -23.67 8.72 37.11
CA THR A 262 -24.07 7.66 36.17
C THR A 262 -23.53 7.89 34.76
N LEU A 263 -22.75 8.95 34.55
CA LEU A 263 -22.22 9.35 33.26
C LEU A 263 -21.05 8.45 32.82
N ASP A 264 -21.10 7.99 31.58
CA ASP A 264 -19.98 7.36 30.89
C ASP A 264 -19.56 8.24 29.69
N PRO A 265 -18.38 8.88 29.74
CA PRO A 265 -17.91 9.71 28.64
C PRO A 265 -17.50 8.83 27.45
N MET A 266 -17.80 9.32 26.25
CA MET A 266 -17.41 8.71 24.98
C MET A 266 -16.77 9.78 24.10
N LEU A 267 -15.62 9.45 23.52
CA LEU A 267 -14.84 10.34 22.65
C LEU A 267 -14.85 9.83 21.21
N SER A 268 -15.15 10.71 20.27
CA SER A 268 -14.86 10.51 18.85
C SER A 268 -13.82 11.54 18.43
N VAL A 269 -12.73 11.08 17.81
CA VAL A 269 -11.60 11.94 17.45
C VAL A 269 -11.56 12.12 15.94
N TYR A 270 -11.45 13.38 15.51
CA TYR A 270 -11.27 13.77 14.13
C TYR A 270 -9.94 14.50 13.99
N ILE A 271 -9.16 14.16 12.98
CA ILE A 271 -7.84 14.74 12.75
C ILE A 271 -7.86 15.49 11.43
N ASN A 272 -7.45 16.75 11.49
CA ASN A 272 -7.08 17.54 10.32
C ASN A 272 -5.55 17.58 10.22
N PRO A 273 -4.95 17.05 9.13
CA PRO A 273 -3.50 16.92 9.01
C PRO A 273 -2.76 18.25 8.78
N PHE A 274 -3.35 19.23 8.08
CA PHE A 274 -2.63 20.46 7.64
C PHE A 274 -3.43 21.76 7.74
N GLY A 275 -4.69 21.68 8.18
CA GLY A 275 -5.62 22.80 8.27
C GLY A 275 -6.34 22.86 9.62
N GLY A 276 -7.42 23.63 9.64
CA GLY A 276 -8.23 23.82 10.85
C GLY A 276 -9.72 23.56 10.66
N SER A 277 -10.14 23.13 9.47
CA SER A 277 -11.54 22.87 9.18
C SER A 277 -11.95 21.47 9.62
N HIS A 278 -13.10 21.39 10.28
CA HIS A 278 -13.70 20.10 10.63
C HIS A 278 -14.11 19.29 9.37
N SER A 279 -14.51 19.96 8.29
CA SER A 279 -14.95 19.30 7.05
C SER A 279 -13.84 18.55 6.32
N GLU A 280 -12.59 18.94 6.54
CA GLU A 280 -11.38 18.34 5.95
C GLU A 280 -10.67 17.43 6.97
N SER A 281 -11.42 16.94 7.97
CA SER A 281 -10.92 16.02 8.99
C SER A 281 -11.42 14.61 8.73
N TRP A 282 -10.58 13.62 8.97
CA TRP A 282 -10.98 12.22 8.94
C TRP A 282 -11.25 11.71 10.37
N ILE A 283 -12.12 10.71 10.50
CA ILE A 283 -12.49 10.13 11.79
C ILE A 283 -11.56 8.97 12.15
N MET A 284 -11.05 8.98 13.39
CA MET A 284 -10.22 7.90 13.89
C MET A 284 -11.05 6.64 14.17
N PRO A 285 -10.70 5.47 13.60
CA PRO A 285 -11.45 4.22 13.78
C PRO A 285 -11.06 3.53 15.10
N ILE A 286 -11.23 4.25 16.21
CA ILE A 286 -10.91 3.76 17.56
C ILE A 286 -11.71 2.47 17.82
N ASP A 287 -11.03 1.45 18.34
CA ASP A 287 -11.61 0.12 18.64
C ASP A 287 -12.14 -0.65 17.40
N GLN A 288 -11.60 -0.39 16.20
CA GLN A 288 -11.94 -1.11 14.97
C GLN A 288 -10.70 -1.73 14.32
N ASN A 289 -10.81 -2.93 13.75
CA ASN A 289 -9.76 -3.52 12.88
C ASN A 289 -8.32 -3.48 13.46
N ASN A 290 -8.14 -3.89 14.72
CA ASN A 290 -6.85 -3.84 15.45
C ASN A 290 -6.27 -2.43 15.64
N TYR A 291 -7.08 -1.38 15.51
CA TYR A 291 -6.71 -0.02 15.85
C TYR A 291 -6.71 0.15 17.38
N PRO A 292 -5.82 1.01 17.96
CA PRO A 292 -5.73 1.19 19.40
C PRO A 292 -7.02 1.75 20.01
N ASP A 293 -7.30 1.37 21.25
CA ASP A 293 -8.38 1.91 22.08
C ASP A 293 -7.82 2.70 23.29
N TRP A 294 -8.69 3.44 23.96
CA TRP A 294 -8.40 4.25 25.13
C TRP A 294 -8.04 3.40 26.35
N GLU A 295 -6.82 3.55 26.85
CA GLU A 295 -6.43 3.04 28.15
C GLU A 295 -6.90 4.00 29.24
N ARG A 296 -7.74 3.52 30.16
CA ARG A 296 -8.29 4.31 31.28
C ARG A 296 -7.59 3.92 32.58
N THR A 297 -6.87 4.85 33.19
CA THR A 297 -6.23 4.65 34.51
C THR A 297 -6.88 5.55 35.56
N LYS A 298 -7.37 4.95 36.65
CA LYS A 298 -8.02 5.68 37.73
C LYS A 298 -6.97 6.42 38.57
N LEU A 299 -7.28 7.66 38.93
CA LEU A 299 -6.47 8.49 39.82
C LEU A 299 -6.99 8.42 41.26
N ASP A 300 -6.08 8.67 42.20
CA ASP A 300 -6.39 8.62 43.62
C ASP A 300 -7.42 9.70 44.05
N PRO A 301 -8.27 9.39 45.06
CA PRO A 301 -9.42 10.21 45.49
C PRO A 301 -9.05 11.65 45.89
N PRO A 302 -9.99 12.63 45.78
CA PRO A 302 -11.40 12.52 46.21
C PRO A 302 -12.47 12.37 45.11
N TYR A 303 -12.18 12.58 43.84
CA TYR A 303 -13.16 12.46 42.74
C TYR A 303 -12.82 11.26 41.84
N ASP A 304 -13.80 10.75 41.07
CA ASP A 304 -13.56 9.69 40.09
C ASP A 304 -12.90 10.30 38.84
N CYS A 305 -11.59 10.55 38.95
CA CYS A 305 -10.76 11.04 37.88
C CYS A 305 -10.06 9.89 37.15
N PHE A 306 -10.06 9.95 35.82
CA PHE A 306 -9.42 8.98 34.96
C PHE A 306 -8.49 9.69 33.99
N ASN A 307 -7.29 9.14 33.81
CA ASN A 307 -6.44 9.45 32.69
C ASN A 307 -6.79 8.51 31.54
N TRP A 308 -7.08 9.10 30.40
CA TRP A 308 -7.39 8.45 29.14
C TRP A 308 -6.17 8.62 28.26
N THR A 309 -5.54 7.52 27.86
CA THR A 309 -4.36 7.55 27.00
C THR A 309 -4.60 6.69 25.78
N LEU A 310 -4.38 7.25 24.59
CA LEU A 310 -4.45 6.55 23.32
C LEU A 310 -3.05 6.54 22.69
N THR A 311 -2.52 5.33 22.48
CA THR A 311 -1.17 5.11 21.94
C THR A 311 -1.26 4.61 20.52
N LEU A 312 -0.80 5.41 19.54
CA LEU A 312 -0.85 5.05 18.12
C LEU A 312 0.37 4.22 17.69
N GLY A 313 1.54 4.53 18.23
CA GLY A 313 2.78 3.87 17.82
C GLY A 313 3.25 4.30 16.43
N ASN A 314 4.33 3.69 15.94
CA ASN A 314 4.81 3.92 14.58
C ASN A 314 3.88 3.33 13.51
N LYS A 315 3.10 2.31 13.87
CA LYS A 315 2.17 1.66 12.94
C LYS A 315 1.03 2.60 12.51
N TRP A 316 0.51 3.42 13.42
CA TRP A 316 -0.68 4.24 13.19
C TRP A 316 -0.41 5.75 13.27
N LYS A 317 0.86 6.16 13.20
CA LYS A 317 1.24 7.57 13.20
C LYS A 317 0.75 8.30 11.97
N THR A 318 0.42 9.58 12.12
CA THR A 318 -0.15 10.40 11.06
C THR A 318 0.06 11.89 11.31
N PHE A 319 -0.09 12.71 10.27
CA PHE A 319 0.03 14.17 10.42
C PHE A 319 -1.13 14.77 11.20
N PHE A 320 -0.86 15.85 11.93
CA PHE A 320 -1.91 16.68 12.52
C PHE A 320 -1.53 18.16 12.59
N GLU A 321 -2.50 19.00 12.27
CA GLU A 321 -2.49 20.43 12.56
C GLU A 321 -3.55 20.74 13.62
N THR A 322 -4.72 20.09 13.48
CA THR A 322 -5.84 20.25 14.40
C THR A 322 -6.41 18.89 14.77
N VAL A 323 -6.66 18.67 16.06
CA VAL A 323 -7.37 17.49 16.57
C VAL A 323 -8.67 17.95 17.22
N HIS A 324 -9.79 17.41 16.73
CA HIS A 324 -11.13 17.67 17.23
C HIS A 324 -11.62 16.46 18.02
N PHE A 325 -11.98 16.66 19.28
CA PHE A 325 -12.59 15.66 20.13
C PHE A 325 -14.06 16.00 20.32
N TYR A 326 -14.93 15.10 19.85
CA TYR A 326 -16.35 15.13 20.17
C TYR A 326 -16.59 14.32 21.42
N LEU A 327 -16.88 15.03 22.49
CA LEU A 327 -17.29 14.43 23.75
C LEU A 327 -18.81 14.26 23.75
N ARG A 328 -19.23 13.03 24.02
CA ARG A 328 -20.63 12.68 24.32
C ARG A 328 -20.66 12.00 25.67
N SER A 329 -21.78 12.12 26.37
CA SER A 329 -22.03 11.36 27.60
C SER A 329 -23.17 10.39 27.37
N ARG A 330 -23.03 9.18 27.92
CA ARG A 330 -24.09 8.17 28.00
C ARG A 330 -24.40 7.89 29.46
N ILE A 331 -25.54 7.27 29.73
CA ILE A 331 -25.91 6.84 31.08
C ILE A 331 -25.60 5.36 31.22
N ARG A 332 -24.93 5.00 32.31
CA ARG A 332 -24.81 3.61 32.73
C ARG A 332 -26.15 3.15 33.27
N GLY A 333 -26.85 2.28 32.53
CA GLY A 333 -28.07 1.65 33.00
C GLY A 333 -27.80 0.69 34.18
N PRO A 334 -28.80 0.41 35.03
CA PRO A 334 -28.66 -0.58 36.09
C PRO A 334 -28.36 -1.95 35.48
N SER A 335 -27.22 -2.53 35.84
CA SER A 335 -26.86 -3.91 35.47
C SER A 335 -27.85 -4.85 36.15
N GLY A 336 -28.85 -5.32 35.41
CA GLY A 336 -29.67 -6.46 35.83
C GLY A 336 -28.75 -7.66 36.07
N ASN A 337 -28.90 -8.29 37.25
CA ASN A 337 -28.11 -9.42 37.75
C ASN A 337 -27.56 -10.37 36.67
N GLY A 338 -26.24 -10.56 36.68
CA GLY A 338 -25.53 -11.71 36.10
C GLY A 338 -25.26 -11.64 34.59
N ASN A 339 -23.97 -11.44 34.21
CA ASN A 339 -23.42 -11.61 32.86
C ASN A 339 -24.24 -11.00 31.69
N GLY A 340 -24.96 -9.90 31.92
CA GLY A 340 -25.74 -9.18 30.91
C GLY A 340 -24.99 -7.96 30.35
N SER A 341 -25.05 -7.78 29.03
CA SER A 341 -24.51 -6.60 28.33
C SER A 341 -24.99 -5.30 28.96
N VAL A 342 -24.06 -4.40 29.29
CA VAL A 342 -24.34 -3.06 29.83
C VAL A 342 -25.26 -2.33 28.84
N TYR A 343 -26.53 -2.17 29.23
CA TYR A 343 -27.50 -1.41 28.45
C TYR A 343 -27.19 0.08 28.62
N PHE A 344 -26.89 0.75 27.51
CA PHE A 344 -26.65 2.19 27.47
C PHE A 344 -27.93 2.89 27.03
N GLU A 345 -28.50 3.72 27.91
CA GLU A 345 -29.69 4.51 27.58
C GLU A 345 -29.27 5.84 26.91
N PRO A 346 -29.77 6.16 25.69
CA PRO A 346 -29.52 7.45 25.06
C PRO A 346 -30.15 8.59 25.87
N LEU A 347 -29.44 9.72 26.02
CA LEU A 347 -29.91 10.93 26.70
C LEU A 347 -31.18 11.57 26.08
N GLU A 348 -31.76 10.98 25.03
CA GLU A 348 -32.88 11.52 24.26
C GLU A 348 -34.24 11.26 24.91
N TYR A 349 -34.30 10.32 25.87
CA TYR A 349 -35.54 9.88 26.52
C TYR A 349 -35.72 10.42 27.94
N LEU A 350 -34.83 11.30 28.41
CA LEU A 350 -34.91 11.83 29.78
C LEU A 350 -35.63 13.17 29.88
N GLU A 351 -36.40 13.32 30.96
CA GLU A 351 -36.97 14.61 31.35
C GLU A 351 -35.85 15.60 31.72
N PRO A 352 -35.92 16.86 31.25
CA PRO A 352 -34.96 17.89 31.62
C PRO A 352 -35.07 18.19 33.13
N GLY A 353 -34.06 17.79 33.91
CA GLY A 353 -33.99 18.07 35.35
C GLY A 353 -33.32 17.02 36.23
N GLN A 354 -33.05 15.80 35.73
CA GLN A 354 -32.27 14.81 36.49
C GLN A 354 -30.78 15.17 36.48
N ASN A 355 -30.21 15.40 37.67
CA ASN A 355 -28.78 15.66 37.83
C ASN A 355 -27.98 14.35 37.67
N LEU A 356 -27.44 14.12 36.47
CA LEU A 356 -26.63 12.94 36.12
C LEU A 356 -25.18 13.01 36.67
N GLY A 357 -24.84 14.14 37.28
CA GLY A 357 -23.50 14.47 37.77
C GLY A 357 -22.78 15.48 36.88
N TYR A 358 -21.69 16.04 37.39
CA TYR A 358 -20.86 17.00 36.67
C TYR A 358 -19.61 16.32 36.14
N MET A 359 -19.10 16.85 35.03
CA MET A 359 -17.83 16.43 34.42
C MET A 359 -16.83 17.59 34.44
N LYS A 360 -15.55 17.29 34.59
CA LYS A 360 -14.46 18.24 34.46
C LYS A 360 -13.35 17.65 33.60
N ILE A 361 -12.85 18.41 32.63
CA ILE A 361 -11.67 18.04 31.84
C ILE A 361 -10.49 18.84 32.38
N ASN A 362 -9.53 18.19 33.04
CA ASN A 362 -8.40 18.89 33.64
C ASN A 362 -7.35 19.29 32.61
N SER A 363 -6.98 18.34 31.75
CA SER A 363 -5.92 18.53 30.76
C SER A 363 -6.19 17.70 29.52
N ILE A 364 -5.75 18.22 28.38
CA ILE A 364 -5.75 17.55 27.09
C ILE A 364 -4.40 17.81 26.44
N GLN A 365 -3.75 16.75 25.96
CA GLN A 365 -2.39 16.81 25.44
C GLN A 365 -2.23 15.85 24.27
N VAL A 366 -1.50 16.30 23.25
CA VAL A 366 -1.07 15.49 22.11
C VAL A 366 0.43 15.24 22.20
N TYR A 367 0.85 14.08 21.73
CA TYR A 367 2.24 13.66 21.78
C TYR A 367 2.72 13.22 20.39
N GLY A 368 3.97 13.51 20.12
CA GLY A 368 4.66 13.18 18.88
C GLY A 368 5.91 14.02 18.70
N TYR A 369 6.25 14.32 17.44
CA TYR A 369 7.42 15.14 17.09
C TYR A 369 7.10 16.13 15.98
N SER A 370 7.94 17.17 15.88
CA SER A 370 7.87 18.17 14.82
C SER A 370 8.94 17.86 13.79
N MET A 371 8.55 17.83 12.53
CA MET A 371 9.43 17.60 11.39
C MET A 371 9.68 18.93 10.69
N HIS A 372 10.90 19.14 10.19
CA HIS A 372 11.17 20.28 9.33
C HIS A 372 10.37 20.17 8.04
N PHE A 373 9.84 21.30 7.59
CA PHE A 373 9.08 21.44 6.35
C PHE A 373 9.52 22.72 5.66
N ASP A 374 10.08 22.59 4.47
CA ASP A 374 10.52 23.74 3.67
C ASP A 374 9.50 24.03 2.55
N PRO A 375 8.57 24.99 2.74
CA PRO A 375 7.59 25.32 1.72
C PRO A 375 8.23 25.99 0.49
N GLU A 376 9.34 26.71 0.66
CA GLU A 376 9.99 27.46 -0.42
C GLU A 376 10.68 26.48 -1.38
N ALA A 377 11.38 25.50 -0.83
CA ALA A 377 12.03 24.46 -1.64
C ALA A 377 11.03 23.63 -2.47
N ILE A 378 9.86 23.28 -1.91
CA ILE A 378 8.81 22.57 -2.68
C ILE A 378 8.18 23.49 -3.74
N GLN A 379 8.03 24.80 -3.44
CA GLN A 379 7.57 25.77 -4.44
C GLN A 379 8.56 25.90 -5.60
N ASP A 380 9.86 25.93 -5.32
CA ASP A 380 10.90 25.95 -6.35
C ASP A 380 10.86 24.70 -7.24
N LEU A 381 10.62 23.51 -6.67
CA LEU A 381 10.40 22.29 -7.45
C LEU A 381 9.18 22.40 -8.38
N ILE A 382 8.10 23.01 -7.90
CA ILE A 382 6.90 23.22 -8.71
C ILE A 382 7.17 24.23 -9.82
N LEU A 383 7.93 25.29 -9.55
CA LEU A 383 8.34 26.28 -10.56
C LEU A 383 9.20 25.66 -11.66
N GLN A 384 10.05 24.69 -11.34
CA GLN A 384 10.84 23.93 -12.34
C GLN A 384 9.96 23.16 -13.34
N LEU A 385 8.71 22.80 -12.97
CA LEU A 385 7.77 22.18 -13.90
C LEU A 385 7.31 23.15 -14.99
N ASP A 386 7.20 24.43 -14.65
CA ASP A 386 6.72 25.51 -15.54
C ASP A 386 7.88 26.16 -16.31
N TYR A 387 9.07 26.21 -15.70
CA TYR A 387 10.27 26.84 -16.24
C TYR A 387 11.49 25.90 -16.17
N PRO A 388 11.57 24.86 -17.02
CA PRO A 388 12.63 23.85 -16.97
C PRO A 388 14.04 24.37 -17.33
N TYR A 389 14.18 25.66 -17.70
CA TYR A 389 15.47 26.28 -18.04
C TYR A 389 16.23 26.80 -16.82
N THR A 390 15.61 26.81 -15.63
CA THR A 390 16.21 27.25 -14.37
C THR A 390 16.38 26.06 -13.43
N GLN A 391 17.62 25.57 -13.33
CA GLN A 391 18.09 24.50 -12.41
C GLN A 391 17.33 23.15 -12.52
N GLY A 392 17.95 22.16 -13.18
CA GLY A 392 17.45 20.77 -13.21
C GLY A 392 16.61 20.40 -14.44
N SER A 393 16.35 19.11 -14.65
CA SER A 393 15.45 18.62 -15.70
C SER A 393 14.02 18.50 -15.16
N GLN A 394 13.01 18.76 -16.00
CA GLN A 394 11.60 18.59 -15.62
C GLN A 394 11.30 17.19 -15.03
N ASP A 395 11.92 16.15 -15.59
CA ASP A 395 11.79 14.77 -15.13
C ASP A 395 12.36 14.57 -13.71
N SER A 396 13.44 15.28 -13.35
CA SER A 396 14.02 15.21 -12.00
C SER A 396 13.11 15.85 -10.95
N ALA A 397 12.49 16.99 -11.26
CA ALA A 397 11.53 17.64 -10.38
C ALA A 397 10.26 16.77 -10.18
N LEU A 398 9.77 16.15 -11.25
CA LEU A 398 8.64 15.22 -11.19
C LEU A 398 8.97 13.98 -10.36
N LEU A 399 10.18 13.43 -10.45
CA LEU A 399 10.64 12.32 -9.61
C LEU A 399 10.64 12.70 -8.12
N GLN A 400 11.17 13.87 -7.78
CA GLN A 400 11.21 14.35 -6.38
C GLN A 400 9.79 14.56 -5.83
N LEU A 401 8.90 15.19 -6.60
CA LEU A 401 7.50 15.39 -6.20
C LEU A 401 6.74 14.06 -6.05
N LEU A 402 7.01 13.06 -6.91
CA LEU A 402 6.44 11.72 -6.78
C LEU A 402 6.88 11.04 -5.48
N GLU A 403 8.16 11.18 -5.11
CA GLU A 403 8.68 10.63 -3.86
C GLU A 403 8.04 11.31 -2.64
N ILE A 404 7.97 12.65 -2.63
CA ILE A 404 7.33 13.41 -1.55
C ILE A 404 5.86 12.99 -1.41
N ARG A 405 5.12 12.91 -2.53
CA ARG A 405 3.72 12.45 -2.56
C ARG A 405 3.57 11.09 -1.88
N ASP A 406 4.46 10.16 -2.20
CA ASP A 406 4.39 8.81 -1.64
C ASP A 406 4.70 8.78 -0.14
N ARG A 407 5.78 9.46 0.29
CA ARG A 407 6.16 9.55 1.71
C ARG A 407 5.04 10.17 2.53
N VAL A 408 4.37 11.20 2.01
CA VAL A 408 3.26 11.89 2.67
C VAL A 408 2.00 11.02 2.70
N ASN A 409 1.58 10.46 1.56
CA ASN A 409 0.34 9.67 1.48
C ASN A 409 0.44 8.32 2.20
N ARG A 410 1.65 7.76 2.39
CA ARG A 410 1.84 6.55 3.20
C ARG A 410 1.45 6.72 4.67
N LEU A 411 1.49 7.95 5.17
CA LEU A 411 1.05 8.29 6.53
C LEU A 411 -0.47 8.53 6.63
N SER A 412 -1.19 8.23 5.55
CA SER A 412 -2.65 8.18 5.59
C SER A 412 -3.12 7.14 6.61
N PRO A 413 -4.21 7.42 7.32
CA PRO A 413 -4.78 6.48 8.27
C PRO A 413 -5.27 5.20 7.58
N PRO A 414 -5.46 4.09 8.34
CA PRO A 414 -6.06 2.88 7.79
C PRO A 414 -7.44 3.15 7.21
N GLY A 415 -7.66 2.68 5.98
CA GLY A 415 -8.92 2.79 5.27
C GLY A 415 -8.94 1.87 4.06
N ALA A 416 -10.08 1.80 3.37
CA ALA A 416 -10.20 1.05 2.12
C ALA A 416 -9.29 1.61 1.02
N GLN A 417 -9.09 2.92 1.03
CA GLN A 417 -8.16 3.64 0.16
C GLN A 417 -7.37 4.66 0.99
N PRO A 418 -6.08 4.89 0.67
CA PRO A 418 -5.28 5.92 1.31
C PRO A 418 -5.86 7.32 1.05
N LEU A 419 -5.75 8.21 2.02
CA LEU A 419 -6.13 9.61 1.87
C LEU A 419 -5.06 10.37 1.08
N ASP A 420 -5.50 11.29 0.22
CA ASP A 420 -4.61 12.19 -0.52
C ASP A 420 -4.12 13.36 0.35
N LEU A 421 -3.23 13.04 1.27
CA LEU A 421 -2.59 13.99 2.18
C LEU A 421 -1.66 14.96 1.44
N PHE A 422 -1.07 14.54 0.33
CA PHE A 422 -0.19 15.38 -0.48
C PHE A 422 -0.93 16.60 -1.06
N SER A 423 -2.12 16.40 -1.63
CA SER A 423 -2.94 17.52 -2.10
C SER A 423 -3.35 18.47 -0.98
N CYS A 424 -3.66 17.93 0.20
CA CYS A 424 -3.92 18.75 1.39
C CYS A 424 -2.69 19.58 1.78
N LEU A 425 -1.50 18.99 1.74
CA LEU A 425 -0.24 19.67 2.04
C LEU A 425 0.01 20.82 1.05
N LEU A 426 -0.15 20.57 -0.25
CA LEU A 426 -0.03 21.60 -1.30
C LEU A 426 -1.02 22.75 -1.11
N ARG A 427 -2.29 22.42 -0.81
CA ARG A 427 -3.33 23.43 -0.63
C ARG A 427 -3.14 24.26 0.64
N HIS A 428 -2.86 23.62 1.78
CA HIS A 428 -2.88 24.33 3.07
C HIS A 428 -1.52 24.86 3.51
N ARG A 429 -0.42 24.13 3.23
CA ARG A 429 0.93 24.56 3.62
C ARG A 429 1.60 25.41 2.54
N LEU A 430 1.44 25.06 1.25
CA LEU A 430 1.95 25.88 0.13
C LEU A 430 0.95 26.94 -0.33
N LYS A 431 -0.30 26.91 0.13
CA LYS A 431 -1.37 27.86 -0.26
C LYS A 431 -1.68 27.87 -1.76
N LEU A 432 -1.48 26.74 -2.44
CA LEU A 432 -1.79 26.60 -3.86
C LEU A 432 -3.31 26.57 -4.11
N SER A 433 -3.73 27.05 -5.27
CA SER A 433 -5.13 26.99 -5.68
C SER A 433 -5.54 25.56 -6.03
N THR A 434 -6.85 25.28 -6.04
CA THR A 434 -7.39 23.99 -6.49
C THR A 434 -6.92 23.65 -7.90
N THR A 435 -6.89 24.65 -8.79
CA THR A 435 -6.46 24.49 -10.18
C THR A 435 -4.99 24.10 -10.26
N ASP A 436 -4.12 24.72 -9.46
CA ASP A 436 -2.69 24.38 -9.43
C ASP A 436 -2.46 22.96 -8.92
N VAL A 437 -3.15 22.58 -7.84
CA VAL A 437 -3.07 21.21 -7.30
C VAL A 437 -3.50 20.18 -8.34
N THR A 438 -4.63 20.39 -9.02
CA THR A 438 -5.10 19.46 -10.07
C THR A 438 -4.13 19.35 -11.24
N ARG A 439 -3.50 20.46 -11.64
CA ARG A 439 -2.48 20.50 -12.69
C ARG A 439 -1.24 19.69 -12.29
N ILE A 440 -0.74 19.88 -11.07
CA ILE A 440 0.41 19.13 -10.54
C ILE A 440 0.07 17.63 -10.46
N GLN A 441 -1.11 17.28 -9.97
CA GLN A 441 -1.56 15.88 -9.95
C GLN A 441 -1.57 15.26 -11.35
N ALA A 442 -2.15 15.94 -12.34
CA ALA A 442 -2.19 15.46 -13.73
C ALA A 442 -0.79 15.28 -14.33
N ALA A 443 0.14 16.20 -14.05
CA ALA A 443 1.54 16.07 -14.47
C ALA A 443 2.22 14.84 -13.85
N LEU A 444 2.03 14.63 -12.54
CA LEU A 444 2.58 13.47 -11.82
C LEU A 444 1.97 12.14 -12.32
N GLN A 445 0.68 12.10 -12.61
CA GLN A 445 0.00 10.92 -13.17
C GLN A 445 0.55 10.60 -14.58
N THR A 446 0.63 11.62 -15.45
CA THR A 446 1.16 11.47 -16.82
C THR A 446 2.61 11.00 -16.82
N PHE A 447 3.42 11.49 -15.89
CA PHE A 447 4.81 11.09 -15.73
C PHE A 447 4.94 9.67 -15.16
N SER A 448 4.16 9.34 -14.12
CA SER A 448 4.10 8.00 -13.53
C SER A 448 3.69 6.95 -14.57
N ALA A 449 2.72 7.23 -15.43
CA ALA A 449 2.27 6.32 -16.49
C ALA A 449 3.37 5.98 -17.52
N LYS A 450 4.39 6.83 -17.67
CA LYS A 450 5.55 6.59 -18.54
C LYS A 450 6.65 5.76 -17.86
N GLN A 451 6.61 5.58 -16.54
CA GLN A 451 7.63 4.85 -15.80
C GLN A 451 7.36 3.34 -15.77
N PRO A 452 8.40 2.50 -15.92
CA PRO A 452 8.27 1.07 -15.71
C PRO A 452 7.95 0.76 -14.23
N ASN A 453 6.95 -0.10 -13.99
CA ASN A 453 6.44 -0.49 -12.66
C ASN A 453 5.71 0.62 -11.87
N SER A 454 4.97 1.53 -12.53
CA SER A 454 4.14 2.49 -11.81
C SER A 454 3.00 1.80 -11.05
N ILE A 455 3.11 1.80 -9.71
CA ILE A 455 2.03 1.39 -8.82
C ILE A 455 1.20 2.65 -8.56
N GLU A 456 0.18 2.85 -9.39
CA GLU A 456 -0.82 3.88 -9.12
C GLU A 456 -1.86 3.31 -8.16
N TYR A 457 -2.02 3.95 -7.00
CA TYR A 457 -3.05 3.62 -6.04
C TYR A 457 -4.10 4.72 -6.04
N GLU A 458 -5.38 4.33 -6.04
CA GLU A 458 -6.47 5.27 -5.91
C GLU A 458 -6.46 5.88 -4.50
N THR A 459 -6.46 7.21 -4.45
CA THR A 459 -6.53 7.95 -3.20
C THR A 459 -7.90 8.60 -3.03
N THR A 460 -8.44 8.57 -1.82
CA THR A 460 -9.66 9.33 -1.49
C THR A 460 -9.29 10.79 -1.18
N LYS A 461 -10.01 11.73 -1.79
CA LYS A 461 -9.82 13.17 -1.55
C LYS A 461 -10.28 13.56 -0.14
N LEU A 462 -9.41 14.23 0.62
CA LEU A 462 -9.75 14.77 1.94
C LEU A 462 -9.95 16.30 1.91
N CYS A 463 -9.07 17.02 1.19
CA CYS A 463 -9.16 18.47 1.03
C CYS A 463 -9.65 18.79 -0.39
N SER A 464 -10.70 19.61 -0.50
CA SER A 464 -11.38 19.94 -1.78
C SER A 464 -11.27 21.41 -2.12
#